data_AF-A0A1G1T2E2-F1
#
_entry.id   AF-A0A1G1T2E2-F1
#
_cell.length_a   1.000
_cell.length_b   1.000
_cell.length_c   1.000
_cell.angle_alpha   90.00
_cell.angle_beta   90.00
_cell.angle_gamma   90.00
#
_symmetry.space_group_name_H-M   'P 1'
#
loop_
_entity.id
_entity.type
_entity.pdbx_description
1 polymer ?
#
loop_
_entity_poly.entity_id
_entity_poly.type
_entity_poly.pdbx_seq_one_letter_code
_entity_poly.pdbx_strand_id
1 'polypeptide(L)'
;MSPYEQLLHLAFTTPNDVKYYLTPTTLRAHDQLRSAAPADKPFRFEQVRLGLAMGILKLVSELGDHDESRQVLDVLHRALSEARSPEDIDRIIGREARLFDRLYENLYVNEEGEELLNLFGRTLDADAPQLLEEVAQEAVDLARTLDFSTDEEED
;
A
#
# COMPACT_ATOMS: atom_id res chain seq x y z
N MET A 1 -10.39 -13.05 7.50
CA MET A 1 -9.58 -11.89 7.12
C MET A 1 -9.17 -12.09 5.67
N SER A 2 -9.50 -11.15 4.78
CA SER A 2 -9.05 -11.23 3.37
C SER A 2 -7.53 -11.04 3.27
N PRO A 3 -6.87 -11.41 2.16
CA PRO A 3 -5.44 -11.13 1.98
C PRO A 3 -5.11 -9.63 2.14
N TYR A 4 -5.98 -8.76 1.61
CA TYR A 4 -5.90 -7.30 1.83
C TYR A 4 -5.82 -6.92 3.32
N GLU A 5 -6.75 -7.43 4.13
CA GLU A 5 -6.81 -7.09 5.56
C GLU A 5 -5.63 -7.73 6.32
N GLN A 6 -5.19 -8.93 5.92
CA GLN A 6 -3.99 -9.58 6.48
C GLN A 6 -2.74 -8.74 6.21
N LEU A 7 -2.56 -8.25 4.99
CA LEU A 7 -1.41 -7.42 4.64
C LEU A 7 -1.36 -6.14 5.48
N LEU A 8 -2.48 -5.45 5.63
CA LEU A 8 -2.56 -4.24 6.46
C LEU A 8 -2.11 -4.52 7.91
N HIS A 9 -2.50 -5.65 8.48
CA HIS A 9 -2.08 -6.01 9.83
C HIS A 9 -0.63 -6.50 9.94
N LEU A 10 -0.07 -7.06 8.87
CA LEU A 10 1.35 -7.41 8.80
C LEU A 10 2.23 -6.16 8.64
N ALA A 11 1.81 -5.20 7.83
CA ALA A 11 2.60 -4.00 7.54
C ALA A 11 2.53 -2.95 8.67
N PHE A 12 1.37 -2.76 9.28
CA PHE A 12 1.16 -1.73 10.31
C PHE A 12 1.07 -2.37 11.70
N THR A 13 2.23 -2.57 12.33
CA THR A 13 2.34 -3.24 13.63
C THR A 13 2.52 -2.27 14.81
N THR A 14 3.09 -1.08 14.57
CA THR A 14 3.31 -0.10 15.64
C THR A 14 1.99 0.57 16.06
N PRO A 15 1.77 0.88 17.36
CA PRO A 15 0.51 1.46 17.81
C PRO A 15 0.15 2.80 17.15
N ASN A 16 1.16 3.63 16.84
CA ASN A 16 0.94 4.92 16.19
C ASN A 16 0.52 4.74 14.73
N ASP A 17 1.18 3.83 14.01
CA ASP A 17 0.84 3.52 12.63
C ASP A 17 -0.55 2.92 12.51
N VAL A 18 -0.90 1.98 13.39
CA VAL A 18 -2.26 1.40 13.46
C VAL A 18 -3.29 2.50 13.66
N LYS A 19 -3.05 3.42 14.59
CA LYS A 19 -3.99 4.52 14.88
C LYS A 19 -4.14 5.48 13.70
N TYR A 20 -3.06 5.74 12.98
CA TYR A 20 -3.03 6.71 11.89
C TYR A 20 -3.54 6.12 10.57
N TYR A 21 -2.97 5.01 10.11
CA TYR A 21 -3.23 4.44 8.79
C TYR A 21 -4.42 3.47 8.74
N LEU A 22 -4.65 2.67 9.79
CA LEU A 22 -5.73 1.65 9.82
C LEU A 22 -7.08 2.23 10.23
N THR A 23 -7.51 3.27 9.52
CA THR A 23 -8.82 3.90 9.71
C THR A 23 -9.96 2.93 9.33
N PRO A 24 -11.21 3.21 9.77
CA PRO A 24 -12.37 2.44 9.33
C PRO A 24 -12.56 2.42 7.80
N THR A 25 -12.11 3.47 7.09
CA THR A 25 -12.15 3.51 5.62
C THR A 25 -11.16 2.51 5.04
N THR A 26 -9.93 2.49 5.54
CA THR A 26 -8.89 1.54 5.13
C THR A 26 -9.34 0.10 5.38
N LEU A 27 -9.69 -0.25 6.62
CA LEU A 27 -10.04 -1.62 6.99
C LEU A 27 -11.26 -2.18 6.25
N ARG A 28 -12.23 -1.32 5.89
CA ARG A 28 -13.47 -1.74 5.25
C ARG A 28 -13.45 -1.66 3.72
N ALA A 29 -12.37 -1.15 3.10
CA ALA A 29 -12.34 -0.89 1.66
C ALA A 29 -12.67 -2.15 0.84
N HIS A 30 -12.08 -3.28 1.19
CA HIS A 30 -12.31 -4.56 0.50
C HIS A 30 -13.77 -5.04 0.61
N ASP A 31 -14.36 -4.97 1.81
CA ASP A 31 -15.77 -5.35 2.02
C ASP A 31 -16.74 -4.37 1.34
N GLN A 32 -16.39 -3.09 1.30
CA GLN A 32 -17.15 -2.06 0.60
C GLN A 32 -17.14 -2.31 -0.91
N LEU A 33 -16.00 -2.68 -1.51
CA LEU A 33 -15.93 -3.06 -2.92
C LEU A 33 -16.82 -4.27 -3.23
N ARG A 34 -16.75 -5.32 -2.40
CA ARG A 34 -17.52 -6.55 -2.59
C ARG A 34 -19.02 -6.32 -2.53
N SER A 35 -19.47 -5.41 -1.66
CA SER A 35 -20.88 -5.09 -1.45
C SER A 35 -21.41 -3.91 -2.28
N ALA A 36 -20.53 -3.24 -3.04
CA ALA A 36 -20.86 -2.03 -3.79
C ALA A 36 -21.86 -2.29 -4.93
N ALA A 37 -22.75 -1.33 -5.14
CA ALA A 37 -23.55 -1.24 -6.35
C ALA A 37 -22.61 -1.04 -7.57
N PRO A 38 -23.00 -1.48 -8.78
CA PRO A 38 -22.16 -1.35 -9.98
C PRO A 38 -21.64 0.06 -10.25
N ALA A 39 -22.44 1.09 -9.94
CA ALA A 39 -22.06 2.49 -10.13
C ALA A 39 -20.94 2.95 -9.17
N ASP A 40 -20.85 2.36 -7.98
CA ASP A 40 -19.85 2.73 -6.97
C ASP A 40 -18.55 1.91 -7.10
N LYS A 41 -18.60 0.77 -7.81
CA LYS A 41 -17.48 -0.16 -7.94
C LYS A 41 -16.16 0.48 -8.38
N PRO A 42 -16.12 1.39 -9.39
CA PRO A 42 -14.87 2.02 -9.81
C PRO A 42 -14.19 2.76 -8.65
N PHE A 43 -14.94 3.58 -7.90
CA PHE A 43 -14.36 4.30 -6.77
C PHE A 43 -13.95 3.36 -5.63
N ARG A 44 -14.77 2.33 -5.32
CA ARG A 44 -14.39 1.35 -4.30
C ARG A 44 -13.17 0.52 -4.68
N PHE A 45 -12.99 0.28 -5.97
CA PHE A 45 -11.81 -0.40 -6.49
C PHE A 45 -10.55 0.43 -6.23
N GLU A 46 -10.58 1.74 -6.52
CA GLU A 46 -9.47 2.63 -6.18
C GLU A 46 -9.16 2.65 -4.68
N GLN A 47 -10.17 2.61 -3.81
CA GLN A 47 -9.93 2.56 -2.36
C GLN A 47 -9.19 1.30 -1.92
N VAL A 48 -9.49 0.14 -2.53
CA VAL A 48 -8.75 -1.10 -2.30
C VAL A 48 -7.33 -0.99 -2.87
N ARG A 49 -7.19 -0.46 -4.09
CA ARG A 49 -5.88 -0.23 -4.74
C ARG A 49 -4.97 0.61 -3.85
N LEU A 50 -5.47 1.73 -3.34
CA LEU A 50 -4.74 2.62 -2.43
C LEU A 50 -4.34 1.92 -1.14
N GLY A 51 -5.26 1.21 -0.49
CA GLY A 51 -4.94 0.51 0.76
C GLY A 51 -3.92 -0.62 0.58
N LEU A 52 -3.97 -1.32 -0.55
CA LEU A 52 -2.99 -2.36 -0.89
C LEU A 52 -1.60 -1.72 -1.12
N ALA A 53 -1.56 -0.65 -1.91
CA ALA A 53 -0.35 0.13 -2.16
C ALA A 53 0.26 0.69 -0.87
N MET A 54 -0.57 1.15 0.09
CA MET A 54 -0.13 1.59 1.41
C MET A 54 0.54 0.45 2.20
N GLY A 55 -0.07 -0.74 2.23
CA GLY A 55 0.50 -1.90 2.93
C GLY A 55 1.88 -2.26 2.38
N ILE A 56 2.02 -2.29 1.05
CA ILE A 56 3.29 -2.61 0.39
C ILE A 56 4.35 -1.53 0.68
N LEU A 57 4.03 -0.24 0.53
CA LEU A 57 5.00 0.83 0.81
C LEU A 57 5.42 0.90 2.27
N LYS A 58 4.52 0.54 3.19
CA LYS A 58 4.90 0.44 4.59
C LYS A 58 5.98 -0.63 4.78
N LEU A 59 5.83 -1.82 4.19
CA LEU A 59 6.87 -2.85 4.25
C LEU A 59 8.19 -2.37 3.63
N VAL A 60 8.14 -1.67 2.48
CA VAL A 60 9.33 -1.06 1.86
C VAL A 60 10.00 -0.08 2.82
N SER A 61 9.22 0.74 3.53
CA SER A 61 9.74 1.73 4.48
C SER A 61 10.32 1.14 5.77
N GLU A 62 10.07 -0.15 6.03
CA GLU A 62 10.61 -0.89 7.17
C GLU A 62 11.87 -1.68 6.78
N LEU A 63 12.00 -2.11 5.50
CA LEU A 63 13.22 -2.77 5.01
C LEU A 63 14.42 -1.82 4.85
N GLY A 64 14.17 -0.52 4.76
CA GLY A 64 15.20 0.50 4.75
C GLY A 64 14.64 1.84 5.21
N ASP A 65 15.50 2.74 5.68
CA ASP A 65 15.09 4.09 6.10
C ASP A 65 14.83 5.00 4.89
N HIS A 66 13.83 4.60 4.09
CA HIS A 66 13.43 5.24 2.85
C HIS A 66 12.40 6.33 3.13
N ASP A 67 12.87 7.56 3.40
CA ASP A 67 12.00 8.73 3.63
C ASP A 67 11.00 8.96 2.49
N GLU A 68 11.37 8.70 1.24
CA GLU A 68 10.47 8.82 0.09
C GLU A 68 9.28 7.86 0.18
N SER A 69 9.51 6.60 0.61
CA SER A 69 8.44 5.61 0.74
C SER A 69 7.41 6.02 1.79
N ARG A 70 7.86 6.62 2.92
CA ARG A 70 6.98 7.17 3.96
C ARG A 70 6.19 8.37 3.45
N GLN A 71 6.82 9.25 2.67
CA GLN A 71 6.12 10.39 2.05
C GLN A 71 5.06 9.93 1.05
N VAL A 72 5.37 8.96 0.20
CA VAL A 72 4.39 8.40 -0.76
C VAL A 72 3.27 7.69 0.00
N LEU A 73 3.57 6.92 1.04
CA LEU A 73 2.60 6.28 1.92
C LEU A 73 1.59 7.30 2.51
N ASP A 74 2.07 8.45 2.98
CA ASP A 74 1.20 9.53 3.48
C ASP A 74 0.30 10.13 2.41
N VAL A 75 0.81 10.27 1.18
CA VAL A 75 0.00 10.74 0.04
C VAL A 75 -1.12 9.75 -0.28
N LEU A 76 -0.82 8.44 -0.30
CA LEU A 76 -1.83 7.39 -0.50
C LEU A 76 -2.88 7.40 0.62
N HIS A 77 -2.43 7.54 1.87
CA HIS A 77 -3.33 7.61 3.01
C HIS A 77 -4.27 8.83 2.95
N ARG A 78 -3.73 9.99 2.56
CA ARG A 78 -4.51 11.21 2.32
C ARG A 78 -5.54 11.00 1.22
N ALA A 79 -5.14 10.42 0.09
CA ALA A 79 -6.04 10.12 -1.02
C ALA A 79 -7.19 9.20 -0.57
N LEU A 80 -6.88 8.13 0.16
CA LEU A 80 -7.87 7.17 0.66
C LEU A 80 -8.85 7.81 1.65
N SER A 81 -8.38 8.75 2.46
CA SER A 81 -9.16 9.39 3.52
C SER A 81 -10.03 10.54 3.03
N GLU A 82 -9.52 11.33 2.09
CA GLU A 82 -10.14 12.60 1.67
C GLU A 82 -10.95 12.49 0.39
N ALA A 83 -10.55 11.62 -0.55
CA ALA A 83 -11.19 11.56 -1.86
C ALA A 83 -12.65 11.12 -1.78
N ARG A 84 -13.48 11.69 -2.66
CA ARG A 84 -14.90 11.33 -2.81
C ARG A 84 -15.22 10.74 -4.17
N SER A 85 -14.25 10.72 -5.08
CA SER A 85 -14.35 10.13 -6.42
C SER A 85 -12.97 9.69 -6.92
N PRO A 86 -12.88 8.92 -8.03
CA PRO A 86 -11.62 8.61 -8.68
C PRO A 86 -10.84 9.86 -9.10
N GLU A 87 -11.53 10.89 -9.61
CA GLU A 87 -10.90 12.13 -10.05
C GLU A 87 -10.26 12.90 -8.88
N ASP A 88 -10.83 12.79 -7.67
CA ASP A 88 -10.22 13.33 -6.46
C ASP A 88 -8.92 12.60 -6.11
N ILE A 89 -8.86 11.29 -6.30
CA ILE A 89 -7.65 10.48 -6.09
C ILE A 89 -6.58 10.96 -7.08
N ASP A 90 -6.90 11.00 -8.38
CA ASP A 90 -5.97 11.47 -9.42
C ASP A 90 -5.45 12.87 -9.12
N ARG A 91 -6.32 13.77 -8.64
CA ARG A 91 -5.94 15.13 -8.25
C ARG A 91 -5.00 15.15 -7.04
N ILE A 92 -5.21 14.30 -6.04
CA ILE A 92 -4.36 14.23 -4.85
C ILE A 92 -3.00 13.62 -5.19
N ILE A 93 -2.99 12.52 -5.95
CA ILE A 93 -1.77 11.81 -6.38
C ILE A 93 -0.98 12.67 -7.36
N GLY A 94 -1.61 13.25 -8.36
CA GLY A 94 -0.96 14.05 -9.41
C GLY A 94 -0.28 15.32 -8.89
N ARG A 95 -0.75 15.90 -7.77
CA ARG A 95 -0.04 17.02 -7.10
C ARG A 95 1.32 16.62 -6.56
N GLU A 96 1.49 15.34 -6.26
CA GLU A 96 2.65 14.76 -5.60
C GLU A 96 3.42 13.83 -6.53
N ALA A 97 3.17 13.86 -7.85
CA ALA A 97 3.74 12.92 -8.83
C ALA A 97 5.27 12.80 -8.74
N ARG A 98 5.97 13.91 -8.45
CA ARG A 98 7.43 13.94 -8.29
C ARG A 98 7.93 13.07 -7.11
N LEU A 99 7.11 12.80 -6.11
CA LEU A 99 7.47 11.88 -5.02
C LEU A 99 7.50 10.44 -5.51
N PHE A 100 6.54 10.07 -6.36
CA PHE A 100 6.49 8.76 -6.98
C PHE A 100 7.67 8.54 -7.93
N ASP A 101 8.06 9.56 -8.71
CA ASP A 101 9.25 9.48 -9.57
C ASP A 101 10.52 9.17 -8.74
N ARG A 102 10.72 9.90 -7.64
CA ARG A 102 11.91 9.72 -6.76
C ARG A 102 11.94 8.38 -6.03
N LEU A 103 10.77 7.82 -5.71
CA LEU A 103 10.67 6.48 -5.11
C LEU A 103 11.40 5.44 -5.97
N TYR A 104 11.34 5.57 -7.31
CA TYR A 104 12.01 4.65 -8.24
C TYR A 104 13.46 5.04 -8.60
N GLU A 105 13.94 6.22 -8.22
CA GLU A 105 15.31 6.67 -8.50
C GLU A 105 16.30 6.25 -7.39
N ASN A 106 15.85 6.21 -6.14
CA ASN A 106 16.69 5.90 -4.96
C ASN A 106 16.78 4.40 -4.65
N LEU A 107 16.57 3.54 -5.65
CA LEU A 107 16.50 2.08 -5.52
C LEU A 107 17.88 1.44 -5.34
N TYR A 108 18.43 1.54 -4.13
CA TYR A 108 19.48 0.65 -3.64
C TYR A 108 18.85 -0.38 -2.72
N VAL A 109 17.92 -1.19 -3.24
CA VAL A 109 17.16 -2.13 -2.42
C VAL A 109 17.65 -3.54 -2.67
N ASN A 110 17.80 -4.29 -1.59
CA ASN A 110 18.00 -5.74 -1.62
C ASN A 110 16.88 -6.45 -2.41
N GLU A 111 17.06 -7.74 -2.70
CA GLU A 111 16.12 -8.56 -3.48
C GLU A 111 14.67 -8.44 -2.99
N GLU A 112 14.46 -8.43 -1.67
CA GLU A 112 13.16 -8.30 -1.02
C GLU A 112 12.46 -6.95 -1.31
N GLY A 113 13.21 -5.85 -1.27
CA GLY A 113 12.69 -4.54 -1.59
C GLY A 113 12.34 -4.38 -3.06
N GLU A 114 13.12 -4.99 -3.96
CA GLU A 114 12.77 -5.06 -5.39
C GLU A 114 11.46 -5.84 -5.62
N GLU A 115 11.28 -6.97 -4.93
CA GLU A 115 10.04 -7.76 -5.01
C GLU A 115 8.81 -6.97 -4.52
N LEU A 116 8.93 -6.26 -3.38
CA LEU A 116 7.87 -5.39 -2.89
C LEU A 116 7.54 -4.25 -3.87
N LEU A 117 8.55 -3.62 -4.47
CA LEU A 117 8.33 -2.55 -5.43
C LEU A 117 7.71 -3.05 -6.73
N ASN A 118 8.04 -4.26 -7.16
CA ASN A 118 7.34 -4.93 -8.25
C ASN A 118 5.86 -5.16 -7.92
N LEU A 119 5.54 -5.62 -6.71
CA LEU A 119 4.16 -5.75 -6.23
C LEU A 119 3.44 -4.40 -6.15
N PHE A 120 4.14 -3.34 -5.74
CA PHE A 120 3.63 -1.98 -5.75
C PHE A 120 3.28 -1.51 -7.17
N GLY A 121 4.18 -1.68 -8.14
CA GLY A 121 3.93 -1.36 -9.54
C GLY A 121 2.73 -2.11 -10.11
N ARG A 122 2.64 -3.43 -9.86
CA ARG A 122 1.49 -4.25 -10.25
C ARG A 122 0.18 -3.81 -9.60
N THR A 123 0.24 -3.29 -8.36
CA THR A 123 -0.94 -2.71 -7.70
C THR A 123 -1.43 -1.46 -8.44
N LEU A 124 -0.52 -0.60 -8.90
CA LEU A 124 -0.87 0.60 -9.66
C LEU A 124 -1.48 0.24 -11.02
N ASP A 125 -0.94 -0.77 -11.69
CA ASP A 125 -1.36 -1.20 -13.02
C ASP A 125 -2.62 -2.08 -13.02
N ALA A 126 -3.03 -2.63 -11.87
CA ALA A 126 -4.19 -3.51 -11.78
C ALA A 126 -5.48 -2.83 -12.23
N ASP A 127 -6.19 -3.42 -13.18
CA ASP A 127 -7.46 -2.91 -13.73
C ASP A 127 -8.68 -3.75 -13.33
N ALA A 128 -8.46 -4.83 -12.55
CA ALA A 128 -9.49 -5.75 -12.11
C ALA A 128 -9.31 -6.18 -10.64
N PRO A 129 -10.41 -6.41 -9.88
CA PRO A 129 -10.35 -6.85 -8.49
C PRO A 129 -9.54 -8.13 -8.25
N GLN A 130 -9.56 -9.07 -9.20
CA GLN A 130 -8.84 -10.34 -9.10
C GLN A 130 -7.33 -10.12 -9.07
N LEU A 131 -6.82 -9.16 -9.87
CA LEU A 131 -5.40 -8.82 -9.88
C LEU A 131 -4.96 -8.22 -8.54
N LEU A 132 -5.79 -7.39 -7.91
CA LEU A 132 -5.51 -6.88 -6.57
C LEU A 132 -5.52 -7.98 -5.50
N GLU A 133 -6.39 -8.99 -5.64
CA GLU A 133 -6.43 -10.12 -4.72
C GLU A 133 -5.19 -11.02 -4.86
N GLU A 134 -4.73 -11.25 -6.09
CA GLU A 134 -3.47 -11.95 -6.38
C GLU A 134 -2.28 -11.20 -5.78
N VAL A 135 -2.15 -9.91 -6.07
CA VAL A 135 -1.07 -9.07 -5.52
C VAL A 135 -1.12 -9.01 -4.00
N ALA A 136 -2.31 -8.92 -3.40
CA ALA A 136 -2.45 -8.93 -1.94
C ALA A 136 -2.02 -10.26 -1.33
N GLN A 137 -2.33 -11.39 -1.97
CA GLN A 137 -1.90 -12.70 -1.49
C GLN A 137 -0.38 -12.86 -1.59
N GLU A 138 0.22 -12.49 -2.72
CA GLU A 138 1.67 -12.50 -2.90
C GLU A 138 2.38 -11.58 -1.90
N ALA A 139 1.84 -10.38 -1.66
CA ALA A 139 2.39 -9.46 -0.67
C ALA A 139 2.29 -10.00 0.77
N VAL A 140 1.22 -10.71 1.11
CA VAL A 140 1.08 -11.37 2.42
C VAL A 140 2.13 -12.47 2.59
N ASP A 141 2.34 -13.28 1.55
CA ASP A 141 3.29 -14.38 1.59
C ASP A 141 4.72 -13.85 1.71
N LEU A 142 5.08 -12.81 0.94
CA LEU A 142 6.37 -12.12 1.06
C LEU A 142 6.53 -11.48 2.46
N ALA A 143 5.54 -10.72 2.94
CA ALA A 143 5.61 -10.05 4.24
C ALA A 143 5.86 -10.99 5.43
N ARG A 144 5.51 -12.28 5.30
CA ARG A 144 5.77 -13.31 6.32
C ARG A 144 7.20 -13.85 6.30
N THR A 145 7.89 -13.70 5.18
CA THR A 145 9.28 -14.15 5.00
C THR A 145 10.28 -13.02 5.16
N LEU A 146 9.85 -11.77 5.05
CA LEU A 146 10.69 -10.59 5.27
C LEU A 146 11.32 -10.63 6.67
N ASP A 147 12.63 -10.49 6.71
CA ASP A 147 13.37 -10.31 7.94
C ASP A 147 13.54 -8.82 8.24
N PHE A 148 12.79 -8.33 9.22
CA PHE A 148 12.94 -6.97 9.74
C PHE A 148 13.89 -6.90 10.93
N SER A 149 14.48 -8.05 11.33
CA SER A 149 15.62 -7.98 12.23
C SER A 149 16.77 -7.38 11.44
N THR A 150 16.97 -6.08 11.65
CA THR A 150 18.24 -5.46 11.33
C THR A 150 19.30 -6.34 11.98
N ASP A 151 20.27 -6.83 11.20
CA ASP A 151 21.48 -7.41 11.75
C ASP A 151 22.03 -6.44 12.81
N GLU A 152 21.71 -6.69 14.08
CA GLU A 152 22.56 -6.36 15.21
C GLU A 152 23.76 -7.32 15.15
N GLU A 153 24.43 -7.40 14.00
CA GLU A 153 25.80 -7.88 13.87
C GLU A 153 26.70 -6.63 13.83
N GLU A 154 27.74 -6.42 14.62
CA GLU A 154 28.40 -7.06 15.76
C GLU A 154 29.34 -5.94 16.30
N ASP A 155 29.50 -5.86 17.63
CA ASP A 155 30.46 -5.04 18.44
C ASP A 155 30.25 -3.53 18.68
#